data_AF-A0A6B0ZMZ7-F1
#
_entry.id   AF-A0A6B0ZMZ7-F1
#
_cell.length_a   1.000
_cell.length_b   1.000
_cell.length_c   1.000
_cell.angle_alpha   90.00
_cell.angle_beta   90.00
_cell.angle_gamma   90.00
#
_symmetry.space_group_name_H-M   'P 1'
#
loop_
_entity.id
_entity.type
_entity.pdbx_description
1 polymer ?
#
loop_
_entity_poly.entity_id
_entity_poly.type
_entity_poly.pdbx_seq_one_letter_code
_entity_poly.pdbx_strand_id
1 'polypeptide(L)'
;MNLDYHAYDADNHLYEPIDAFTRHLPERYSSAIRYVDIEGRTKIAINNKISEYIPNPTFEVVAAPGAWEEYHRGNNPDGKTLRQFTGKPIRCLPAFRNPDDRVKLLEEQGVYATLLFPTLASLLEERMKDDINLTHAAISAFNRWMLDEWTFNYHDRIFPTPIITLPDPRRA
;
A
#
# COMPACT_ATOMS: atom_id res chain seq x y z
N MET A 1 23.18 -7.68 -14.22
CA MET A 1 22.87 -7.42 -15.64
C MET A 1 23.05 -5.93 -15.82
N ASN A 2 23.99 -5.47 -16.65
CA ASN A 2 24.11 -4.04 -16.95
C ASN A 2 23.34 -3.76 -18.23
N LEU A 3 22.38 -2.85 -18.16
CA LEU A 3 21.65 -2.34 -19.32
C LEU A 3 22.30 -1.01 -19.72
N ASP A 4 22.40 -0.74 -21.02
CA ASP A 4 22.94 0.53 -21.54
C ASP A 4 21.93 1.70 -21.44
N TYR A 5 20.78 1.44 -20.81
CA TYR A 5 19.69 2.37 -20.59
C TYR A 5 19.08 2.11 -19.20
N HIS A 6 18.35 3.08 -18.68
CA HIS A 6 17.63 2.91 -17.43
C HIS A 6 16.28 2.23 -17.64
N ALA A 7 15.90 1.38 -16.67
CA ALA A 7 14.60 0.75 -16.66
C ALA A 7 13.50 1.70 -16.14
N TYR A 8 12.28 1.49 -16.62
CA TYR A 8 11.07 2.06 -16.03
C TYR A 8 10.28 0.91 -15.44
N ASP A 9 10.03 0.97 -14.13
CA ASP A 9 9.31 -0.10 -13.43
C ASP A 9 7.83 0.24 -13.35
N ALA A 10 7.01 -0.51 -14.07
CA ALA A 10 5.57 -0.28 -14.13
C ALA A 10 4.80 -0.88 -12.93
N ASP A 11 5.49 -1.43 -11.93
CA ASP A 11 4.86 -2.03 -10.75
C ASP A 11 5.73 -1.93 -9.48
N ASN A 12 5.70 -0.77 -8.81
CA ASN A 12 6.21 -0.64 -7.44
C ASN A 12 5.07 -0.36 -6.47
N HIS A 13 5.32 -0.64 -5.19
CA HIS A 13 4.35 -0.40 -4.14
C HIS A 13 4.90 0.48 -3.01
N LEU A 14 4.00 1.20 -2.36
CA LEU A 14 4.22 1.86 -1.07
C LEU A 14 3.52 1.09 0.05
N TYR A 15 3.94 1.32 1.30
CA TYR A 15 3.24 0.82 2.48
C TYR A 15 2.62 1.96 3.28
N GLU A 16 1.31 2.07 3.23
CA GLU A 16 0.53 3.13 3.87
C GLU A 16 0.79 3.18 5.40
N PRO A 17 1.08 4.36 5.97
CA PRO A 17 1.00 4.58 7.42
C PRO A 17 -0.45 4.59 7.89
N ILE A 18 -0.64 4.54 9.22
CA ILE A 18 -1.97 4.45 9.85
C ILE A 18 -2.88 5.66 9.58
N ASP A 19 -2.32 6.80 9.20
CA ASP A 19 -3.07 8.03 8.93
C ASP A 19 -3.41 8.21 7.45
N ALA A 20 -2.96 7.32 6.56
CA ALA A 20 -3.16 7.44 5.12
C ALA A 20 -4.64 7.52 4.71
N PHE A 21 -5.51 6.84 5.47
CA PHE A 21 -6.96 6.83 5.19
C PHE A 21 -7.76 7.75 6.09
N THR A 22 -7.15 8.33 7.13
CA THR A 22 -7.87 9.05 8.19
C THR A 22 -7.53 10.54 8.25
N ARG A 23 -6.32 10.94 7.82
CA ARG A 23 -5.83 12.33 7.89
C ARG A 23 -6.80 13.33 7.24
N HIS A 24 -7.34 12.97 6.08
CA HIS A 24 -8.27 13.81 5.30
C HIS A 24 -9.70 13.27 5.31
N LEU A 25 -9.99 12.26 6.14
CA LEU A 25 -11.33 11.68 6.20
C LEU A 25 -12.28 12.67 6.88
N PRO A 26 -13.43 13.03 6.28
CA PRO A 26 -14.37 13.94 6.90
C PRO A 26 -14.81 13.45 8.29
N GLU A 27 -14.92 14.35 9.26
CA GLU A 27 -15.20 14.00 10.67
C GLU A 27 -16.45 13.12 10.85
N ARG A 28 -17.49 13.32 10.03
CA ARG A 28 -18.70 12.46 10.05
C ARG A 28 -18.43 10.97 9.78
N TYR A 29 -17.27 10.64 9.21
CA TYR A 29 -16.81 9.29 8.92
C TYR A 29 -15.62 8.86 9.80
N SER A 30 -15.24 9.63 10.83
CA SER A 30 -14.05 9.34 11.67
C SER A 30 -14.10 7.97 12.34
N SER A 31 -15.29 7.40 12.56
CA SER A 31 -15.49 6.07 13.12
C SER A 31 -15.41 4.92 12.11
N ALA A 32 -15.42 5.23 10.80
CA ALA A 32 -15.52 4.25 9.73
C ALA A 32 -14.24 3.45 9.52
N ILE A 33 -13.07 4.05 9.75
CA ILE A 33 -11.76 3.40 9.63
C ILE A 33 -11.02 3.56 10.96
N ARG A 34 -10.71 2.44 11.62
CA ARG A 34 -10.01 2.45 12.91
C ARG A 34 -8.89 1.43 12.94
N TYR A 35 -7.81 1.79 13.61
CA TYR A 35 -6.75 0.85 13.98
C TYR A 35 -6.98 0.45 15.44
N VAL A 36 -7.13 -0.84 15.71
CA VAL A 36 -7.50 -1.38 17.02
C VAL A 36 -6.50 -2.43 17.46
N ASP A 37 -6.14 -2.45 18.74
CA ASP A 37 -5.34 -3.52 19.30
C ASP A 37 -6.22 -4.73 19.62
N ILE A 38 -5.82 -5.90 19.14
CA ILE A 38 -6.43 -7.19 19.48
C ILE A 38 -5.30 -8.10 19.96
N GLU A 39 -5.25 -8.30 21.27
CA GLU A 39 -4.25 -9.16 21.93
C GLU A 39 -2.80 -8.78 21.56
N GLY A 40 -2.50 -7.47 21.57
CA GLY A 40 -1.17 -6.94 21.23
C GLY A 40 -0.87 -6.88 19.73
N ARG A 41 -1.87 -7.10 18.87
CA ARG A 41 -1.76 -6.96 17.42
C ARG A 41 -2.66 -5.85 16.94
N THR A 42 -2.08 -4.85 16.28
CA THR A 42 -2.87 -3.83 15.61
C THR A 42 -3.59 -4.44 14.40
N LYS A 43 -4.89 -4.21 14.31
CA LYS A 43 -5.78 -4.59 13.21
C LYS A 43 -6.48 -3.36 12.67
N ILE A 44 -6.87 -3.42 11.39
CA ILE A 44 -7.70 -2.38 10.79
C ILE A 44 -9.16 -2.84 10.81
N ALA A 45 -10.02 -2.00 11.34
CA ALA A 45 -11.46 -2.16 11.39
C ALA A 45 -12.10 -1.19 10.39
N ILE A 46 -12.97 -1.71 9.53
CA ILE A 46 -13.79 -0.89 8.62
C ILE A 46 -15.25 -1.16 8.89
N ASN A 47 -16.03 -0.11 9.09
CA ASN A 47 -17.46 -0.20 9.42
C ASN A 47 -17.70 -1.20 10.57
N ASN A 48 -16.90 -1.08 11.63
CA ASN A 48 -16.95 -1.94 12.83
C ASN A 48 -16.62 -3.42 12.59
N LYS A 49 -16.10 -3.79 11.43
CA LYS A 49 -15.64 -5.15 11.12
C LYS A 49 -14.13 -5.20 11.02
N ILE A 50 -13.52 -6.12 11.77
CA ILE A 50 -12.08 -6.38 11.69
C ILE A 50 -11.75 -6.98 10.32
N SER A 51 -10.73 -6.43 9.66
CA SER A 51 -10.21 -6.97 8.41
C SER A 51 -9.05 -7.94 8.68
N GLU A 52 -9.17 -9.15 8.11
CA GLU A 52 -8.09 -10.14 8.10
C GLU A 52 -7.28 -10.17 6.79
N TYR A 53 -7.50 -9.21 5.89
CA TYR A 53 -6.86 -9.21 4.56
C TYR A 53 -5.37 -8.89 4.63
N ILE A 54 -4.99 -7.82 5.32
CA ILE A 54 -3.58 -7.53 5.64
C ILE A 54 -3.36 -7.84 7.12
N PRO A 55 -2.55 -8.87 7.46
CA PRO A 55 -2.36 -9.29 8.85
C PRO A 55 -1.75 -8.23 9.76
N ASN A 56 -0.87 -7.39 9.21
CA ASN A 56 -0.21 -6.27 9.89
C ASN A 56 -0.43 -4.96 9.11
N PRO A 57 -1.53 -4.23 9.34
CA PRO A 57 -1.89 -3.05 8.56
C PRO A 57 -1.07 -1.80 8.93
N THR A 58 -0.20 -1.89 9.97
CA THR A 58 0.75 -0.81 10.27
C THR A 58 2.02 -0.92 9.45
N PHE A 59 2.25 -2.06 8.78
CA PHE A 59 3.50 -2.42 8.10
C PHE A 59 4.76 -2.00 8.85
N GLU A 60 4.80 -2.02 10.18
CA GLU A 60 6.03 -1.72 10.92
C GLU A 60 7.13 -2.74 10.57
N VAL A 61 6.70 -3.97 10.27
CA VAL A 61 7.51 -5.03 9.68
C VAL A 61 6.78 -5.63 8.48
N VAL A 62 7.56 -6.05 7.48
CA VAL A 62 7.08 -6.61 6.21
C VAL A 62 7.91 -7.83 5.81
N ALA A 63 7.40 -8.64 4.88
CA ALA A 63 8.21 -9.66 4.24
C ALA A 63 9.38 -8.99 3.48
N ALA A 64 10.55 -9.63 3.47
CA ALA A 64 11.64 -9.13 2.63
C ALA A 64 11.21 -9.18 1.14
N PRO A 65 11.54 -8.18 0.32
CA PRO A 65 11.31 -8.25 -1.12
C PRO A 65 11.89 -9.54 -1.71
N GLY A 66 11.12 -10.24 -2.54
CA GLY A 66 11.49 -11.54 -3.12
C GLY A 66 11.29 -12.76 -2.21
N ALA A 67 10.91 -12.61 -0.93
CA ALA A 67 10.73 -13.75 -0.02
C ALA A 67 9.73 -14.81 -0.52
N TRP A 68 8.77 -14.41 -1.33
CA TRP A 68 7.75 -15.30 -1.90
C TRP A 68 7.99 -15.66 -3.37
N GLU A 69 9.13 -15.28 -3.96
CA GLU A 69 9.41 -15.51 -5.38
C GLU A 69 9.27 -16.98 -5.76
N GLU A 70 10.00 -17.85 -5.06
CA GLU A 70 10.00 -19.30 -5.35
C GLU A 70 8.62 -19.95 -5.16
N TYR A 71 7.87 -19.50 -4.14
CA TYR A 71 6.49 -19.95 -3.92
C TYR A 71 5.60 -19.63 -5.13
N HIS A 72 5.65 -18.39 -5.64
CA HIS A 72 4.83 -17.96 -6.78
C HIS A 72 5.33 -18.52 -8.12
N ARG A 73 6.62 -18.86 -8.24
CA ARG A 73 7.16 -19.62 -9.38
C ARG A 73 6.75 -21.10 -9.37
N GLY A 74 6.11 -21.57 -8.30
CA GLY A 74 5.77 -22.98 -8.12
C GLY A 74 6.96 -23.86 -7.74
N ASN A 75 8.11 -23.27 -7.41
CA ASN A 75 9.30 -24.00 -6.99
C ASN A 75 9.24 -24.28 -5.47
N ASN A 76 8.46 -25.28 -5.11
CA ASN A 76 8.25 -25.68 -3.72
C ASN A 76 8.34 -27.21 -3.54
N PRO A 77 9.52 -27.82 -3.83
CA PRO A 77 9.70 -29.27 -3.74
C PRO A 77 9.51 -29.81 -2.31
N ASP A 78 9.78 -28.98 -1.30
CA ASP A 78 9.68 -29.34 0.12
C ASP A 78 8.26 -29.15 0.70
N GLY A 79 7.28 -28.69 -0.09
CA GLY A 79 5.91 -28.46 0.38
C GLY A 79 5.78 -27.40 1.49
N LYS A 80 6.68 -26.41 1.51
CA LYS A 80 6.66 -25.31 2.49
C LYS A 80 5.38 -24.48 2.35
N THR A 81 4.83 -24.08 3.49
CA THR A 81 3.74 -23.10 3.56
C THR A 81 4.23 -21.69 3.18
N LEU A 82 3.33 -20.81 2.75
CA LEU A 82 3.67 -19.41 2.46
C LEU A 82 4.34 -18.72 3.64
N ARG A 83 3.91 -19.02 4.88
CA ARG A 83 4.50 -18.50 6.11
C ARG A 83 5.97 -18.92 6.28
N GLN A 84 6.32 -20.14 5.87
CA GLN A 84 7.71 -20.60 5.91
C GLN A 84 8.57 -19.89 4.86
N PHE A 85 8.02 -19.59 3.67
CA PHE A 85 8.69 -18.75 2.67
C PHE A 85 8.88 -17.31 3.12
N THR A 86 7.89 -16.71 3.82
CA THR A 86 8.01 -15.34 4.37
C THR A 86 9.27 -15.15 5.19
N GLY A 87 9.68 -16.19 5.94
CA GLY A 87 10.89 -16.16 6.75
C GLY A 87 10.86 -15.08 7.84
N LYS A 88 12.04 -14.54 8.15
CA LYS A 88 12.19 -13.46 9.13
C LYS A 88 11.76 -12.14 8.49
N PRO A 89 10.78 -11.43 9.08
CA PRO A 89 10.37 -10.14 8.54
C PRO A 89 11.46 -9.09 8.72
N ILE A 90 11.46 -8.08 7.85
CA ILE A 90 12.32 -6.91 7.94
C ILE A 90 11.50 -5.73 8.47
N ARG A 91 12.19 -4.74 9.06
CA ARG A 91 11.56 -3.45 9.34
C ARG A 91 11.21 -2.77 8.01
N CYS A 92 10.04 -2.13 7.95
CA CYS A 92 9.68 -1.33 6.80
C CYS A 92 10.69 -0.20 6.60
N LEU A 93 11.26 -0.14 5.41
CA LEU A 93 12.33 0.79 5.07
C LEU A 93 11.76 2.19 4.85
N PRO A 94 12.52 3.27 5.15
CA PRO A 94 12.10 4.64 4.87
C PRO A 94 11.64 4.85 3.42
N ALA A 95 12.37 4.28 2.46
CA ALA A 95 12.04 4.31 1.03
C ALA A 95 10.64 3.75 0.71
N PHE A 96 10.06 2.91 1.58
CA PHE A 96 8.70 2.38 1.36
C PHE A 96 7.59 3.38 1.68
N ARG A 97 7.94 4.51 2.31
CA ARG A 97 7.03 5.52 2.84
C ARG A 97 7.38 6.96 2.50
N ASN A 98 8.63 7.20 2.09
CA ASN A 98 9.15 8.53 1.82
C ASN A 98 9.70 8.62 0.38
N PRO A 99 9.31 9.64 -0.40
CA PRO A 99 9.69 9.76 -1.80
C PRO A 99 11.18 10.09 -2.00
N ASP A 100 11.81 10.89 -1.14
CA ASP A 100 13.24 11.19 -1.24
C ASP A 100 14.10 9.93 -1.10
N ASP A 101 13.78 9.11 -0.10
CA ASP A 101 14.47 7.84 0.11
C ASP A 101 14.12 6.81 -0.97
N ARG A 102 12.92 6.87 -1.54
CA ARG A 102 12.54 6.05 -2.70
C ARG A 102 13.40 6.38 -3.92
N VAL A 103 13.63 7.65 -4.23
CA VAL A 103 14.48 8.05 -5.38
C VAL A 103 15.88 7.46 -5.27
N LYS A 104 16.50 7.53 -4.08
CA LYS A 104 17.81 6.92 -3.82
C LYS A 104 17.80 5.41 -4.05
N LEU A 105 16.76 4.72 -3.57
CA LEU A 105 16.63 3.28 -3.78
C LEU A 105 16.48 2.94 -5.28
N LEU A 106 15.71 3.71 -6.04
CA LEU A 106 15.57 3.52 -7.48
C LEU A 106 16.92 3.67 -8.19
N GLU A 107 17.74 4.65 -7.79
CA GLU A 107 19.10 4.83 -8.31
C GLU A 107 20.01 3.63 -8.00
N GLU A 108 19.98 3.11 -6.77
CA GLU A 108 20.71 1.90 -6.39
C GLU A 108 20.28 0.67 -7.21
N GLN A 109 19.00 0.61 -7.58
CA GLN A 109 18.42 -0.46 -8.40
C GLN A 109 18.64 -0.27 -9.91
N GLY A 110 19.15 0.89 -10.35
CA GLY A 110 19.26 1.23 -11.77
C GLY A 110 17.92 1.52 -12.45
N VAL A 111 16.87 1.80 -11.68
CA VAL A 111 15.53 2.17 -12.17
C VAL A 111 15.45 3.69 -12.28
N TYR A 112 15.11 4.19 -13.46
CA TYR A 112 14.91 5.62 -13.65
C TYR A 112 13.61 6.06 -13.02
N ALA A 113 12.47 5.53 -13.45
CA ALA A 113 11.19 5.94 -12.90
C ALA A 113 10.24 4.78 -12.68
N THR A 114 9.20 5.00 -11.88
CA THR A 114 8.25 3.95 -11.52
C THR A 114 6.81 4.41 -11.37
N LEU A 115 5.86 3.53 -11.70
CA LEU A 115 4.49 3.62 -11.23
C LEU A 115 4.43 3.12 -9.78
N LEU A 116 3.82 3.90 -8.89
CA LEU A 116 3.75 3.58 -7.47
C LEU A 116 2.32 3.32 -7.02
N PHE A 117 1.99 2.05 -6.81
CA PHE A 117 0.69 1.57 -6.40
C PHE A 117 0.52 1.54 -4.87
N PRO A 118 -0.69 1.79 -4.37
CA PRO A 118 -1.04 1.49 -2.98
C PRO A 118 -0.96 0.00 -2.68
N THR A 119 -0.83 -0.36 -1.40
CA THR A 119 -0.89 -1.74 -0.95
C THR A 119 -2.15 -1.97 -0.12
N LEU A 120 -2.30 -1.24 0.97
CA LEU A 120 -3.41 -1.37 1.91
C LEU A 120 -4.71 -0.82 1.32
N ALA A 121 -4.68 0.21 0.48
CA ALA A 121 -5.90 0.83 -0.05
C ALA A 121 -6.81 -0.16 -0.81
N SER A 122 -6.23 -1.24 -1.35
CA SER A 122 -6.93 -2.35 -2.01
C SER A 122 -8.03 -2.99 -1.15
N LEU A 123 -7.99 -2.82 0.17
CA LEU A 123 -9.00 -3.37 1.07
C LEU A 123 -10.25 -2.49 1.23
N LEU A 124 -10.18 -1.20 0.88
CA LEU A 124 -11.21 -0.20 1.21
C LEU A 124 -12.51 -0.42 0.45
N GLU A 125 -12.46 -0.43 -0.89
CA GLU A 125 -13.64 -0.36 -1.73
C GLU A 125 -14.59 -1.52 -1.52
N GLU A 126 -14.09 -2.76 -1.43
CA GLU A 126 -14.93 -3.92 -1.13
C GLU A 126 -15.65 -3.74 0.21
N ARG A 127 -14.92 -3.36 1.26
CA ARG A 127 -15.45 -3.30 2.64
C ARG A 127 -16.41 -2.14 2.85
N MET A 128 -16.42 -1.19 1.93
CA MET A 128 -17.30 -0.02 1.95
C MET A 128 -18.36 -0.08 0.86
N LYS A 129 -18.46 -1.17 0.08
CA LYS A 129 -19.38 -1.29 -1.08
C LYS A 129 -20.85 -0.99 -0.76
N ASP A 130 -21.27 -1.21 0.48
CA ASP A 130 -22.64 -0.96 0.93
C ASP A 130 -22.91 0.52 1.28
N ASP A 131 -21.86 1.36 1.34
CA ASP A 131 -21.94 2.81 1.55
C ASP A 131 -21.11 3.56 0.49
N ILE A 132 -21.79 3.94 -0.60
CA ILE A 132 -21.23 4.69 -1.72
C ILE A 132 -20.60 6.01 -1.26
N ASN A 133 -21.24 6.72 -0.32
CA ASN A 133 -20.77 8.04 0.11
C ASN A 133 -19.49 7.94 0.92
N LEU A 134 -19.43 6.95 1.82
CA LEU A 134 -18.21 6.63 2.55
C LEU A 134 -17.09 6.18 1.62
N THR A 135 -17.37 5.31 0.65
CA THR A 135 -16.37 4.81 -0.31
C THR A 135 -15.70 5.98 -1.05
N HIS A 136 -16.51 6.88 -1.62
CA HIS A 136 -16.00 8.10 -2.26
C HIS A 136 -15.21 8.99 -1.30
N ALA A 137 -15.68 9.15 -0.05
CA ALA A 137 -14.99 9.98 0.94
C ALA A 137 -13.63 9.39 1.35
N ALA A 138 -13.55 8.07 1.55
CA ALA A 138 -12.33 7.37 1.94
C ALA A 138 -11.29 7.37 0.80
N ILE A 139 -11.72 7.11 -0.44
CA ILE A 139 -10.83 7.17 -1.61
C ILE A 139 -10.34 8.60 -1.87
N SER A 140 -11.21 9.60 -1.74
CA SER A 140 -10.81 11.01 -1.83
C SER A 140 -9.82 11.40 -0.73
N ALA A 141 -10.05 10.96 0.51
CA ALA A 141 -9.14 11.20 1.63
C ALA A 141 -7.76 10.56 1.38
N PHE A 142 -7.74 9.32 0.89
CA PHE A 142 -6.51 8.62 0.53
C PHE A 142 -5.74 9.31 -0.61
N ASN A 143 -6.43 9.72 -1.68
CA ASN A 143 -5.79 10.42 -2.79
C ASN A 143 -5.21 11.78 -2.37
N ARG A 144 -5.85 12.49 -1.42
CA ARG A 144 -5.31 13.72 -0.84
C ARG A 144 -4.06 13.45 0.00
N TRP A 145 -4.07 12.39 0.80
CA TRP A 145 -2.88 11.96 1.52
C TRP A 145 -1.73 11.61 0.56
N MET A 146 -2.02 10.87 -0.52
CA MET A 146 -1.04 10.53 -1.54
C MET A 146 -0.47 11.80 -2.21
N LEU A 147 -1.33 12.78 -2.53
CA LEU A 147 -0.89 14.07 -3.07
C LEU A 147 0.05 14.80 -2.12
N ASP A 148 -0.23 14.81 -0.82
CA ASP A 148 0.62 15.47 0.18
C ASP A 148 1.98 14.78 0.32
N GLU A 149 2.01 13.45 0.39
CA GLU A 149 3.22 12.68 0.72
C GLU A 149 4.06 12.34 -0.51
N TRP A 150 3.43 12.09 -1.65
CA TRP A 150 4.07 11.55 -2.84
C TRP A 150 3.86 12.41 -4.08
N THR A 151 3.00 13.44 -4.00
CA THR A 151 2.47 14.16 -5.18
C THR A 151 1.78 13.20 -6.16
N PHE A 152 1.69 13.56 -7.45
CA PHE A 152 1.35 12.63 -8.54
C PHE A 152 2.44 12.57 -9.62
N ASN A 153 3.56 13.26 -9.38
CA ASN A 153 4.74 13.26 -10.23
C ASN A 153 5.93 13.78 -9.41
N TYR A 154 6.54 12.91 -8.61
CA TYR A 154 7.65 13.32 -7.76
C TYR A 154 8.95 13.29 -8.58
N HIS A 155 9.46 14.49 -8.89
CA HIS A 155 10.71 14.72 -9.65
C HIS A 155 10.80 14.01 -11.01
N ASP A 156 9.67 13.69 -11.67
CA ASP A 156 9.65 12.86 -12.89
C ASP A 156 10.24 11.45 -12.68
N ARG A 157 10.32 11.00 -11.42
CA ARG A 157 10.87 9.69 -10.99
C ARG A 157 9.79 8.75 -10.46
N ILE A 158 8.80 9.28 -9.75
CA ILE A 158 7.78 8.46 -9.09
C ILE A 158 6.41 8.99 -9.52
N PHE A 159 5.59 8.08 -10.04
CA PHE A 159 4.24 8.36 -10.49
C PHE A 159 3.24 7.57 -9.64
N PRO A 160 2.84 8.10 -8.48
CA PRO A 160 1.80 7.48 -7.65
C PRO A 160 0.48 7.35 -8.42
N THR A 161 -0.21 6.24 -8.21
CA THR A 161 -1.46 5.94 -8.92
C THR A 161 -2.67 6.16 -8.00
N PRO A 162 -3.30 7.35 -8.01
CA PRO A 162 -4.51 7.60 -7.23
C PRO A 162 -5.66 6.71 -7.71
N ILE A 163 -6.58 6.39 -6.81
CA ILE A 163 -7.71 5.51 -7.11
C ILE A 163 -8.91 6.33 -7.57
N ILE A 164 -9.55 5.92 -8.66
CA ILE A 164 -10.85 6.44 -9.08
C ILE A 164 -11.90 5.37 -8.78
N THR A 165 -12.83 5.67 -7.87
CA THR A 165 -13.92 4.76 -7.52
C THR A 165 -15.18 5.12 -8.30
N LEU A 166 -15.84 4.11 -8.87
CA LEU A 166 -16.97 4.26 -9.80
C LEU A 166 -18.40 3.97 -9.29
N PRO A 167 -18.67 3.65 -8.00
CA PRO A 167 -20.06 3.45 -7.55
C PRO A 167 -21.02 4.64 -7.74
N ASP A 168 -20.50 5.86 -7.90
CA ASP A 168 -21.23 7.01 -8.47
C ASP A 168 -20.33 7.70 -9.51
N PRO A 169 -20.52 7.46 -10.80
CA PRO A 169 -19.61 7.94 -11.84
C PRO A 169 -19.61 9.47 -12.01
N ARG A 170 -20.59 10.18 -11.43
CA ARG A 170 -20.63 11.66 -11.47
C ARG A 170 -19.65 12.30 -10.48
N ARG A 171 -19.08 11.51 -9.58
CA ARG A 171 -18.12 11.93 -8.55
C ARG A 171 -16.70 11.44 -8.83
N ALA A 172 -16.52 10.68 -9.91
CA ALA A 172 -15.25 10.12 -10.36
C ALA A 172 -14.35 11.20 -10.99
#